data_AF-A0A4S1E5F4-F1
#
_entry.id   AF-A0A4S1E5F4-F1
#
_cell.length_a   1.000
_cell.length_b   1.000
_cell.length_c   1.000
_cell.angle_alpha   90.00
_cell.angle_beta   90.00
_cell.angle_gamma   90.00
#
_symmetry.space_group_name_H-M   'P 1'
#
loop_
_entity.id
_entity.type
_entity.pdbx_description
1 polymer ?
#
loop_
_entity_poly.entity_id
_entity_poly.type
_entity_poly.pdbx_seq_one_letter_code
_entity_poly.pdbx_strand_id
1 'polypeptide(L)'
;LPPDQQIYDFLCGDYTETEDWQRPAKISALMDQLGLPNEALIGSLSGGMRKRVALAQALSNEPDLLLLDEPTNHLDFDGILWLEQLLKSFRGSVIVITHDRDFLDSVSSHIIELDRGQLFSFPGNFSRWQERKAEWLQAESQQQAKFDKFLAQEEVWIRTGVQARRTRDEGRVRRLESLRRERAARRERMGNVRLAISEGQRSGKLVAEAENITHGYDERLLINDFSTVLMRGDKIGLIGANGAGKTTLLQILLGKLVPNAGQIRHGTNLTVGYFDQMRSSLDENATLAETISPGTEWVEIGDQRKHVMSYLEDFLFPPARANSPVRSLSGGERARLALARMFAQPTNILVLDEPTNDLDIETLELLEDLLQEYQGTVLLVSHDRRFLNNIVTQVIAAEGNGKWGEYVGGYDEWLLQRPTSAAEPAAATTAAATTSDKEKAAPKANRNQKLAPWERKELDALPEKIAQLESRQAELAAKLSDPDLYKDGNDAAQTVQNSLETLEAELLQLFERWEALEEKAQTGQ
;
A
#
# COMPACT_ATOMS: atom_id res chain seq x y z
N LEU A 1 -21.31 16.65 12.03
CA LEU A 1 -22.45 16.98 11.15
C LEU A 1 -23.74 16.77 11.93
N PRO A 2 -24.73 17.68 11.87
CA PRO A 2 -25.99 17.58 12.61
C PRO A 2 -26.83 16.41 12.07
N PRO A 3 -27.25 15.44 12.90
CA PRO A 3 -27.88 14.20 12.42
C PRO A 3 -29.31 14.40 11.89
N ASP A 4 -30.02 15.42 12.37
CA ASP A 4 -31.45 15.62 12.14
C ASP A 4 -31.77 16.57 10.96
N GLN A 5 -30.74 17.02 10.23
CA GLN A 5 -30.89 17.92 9.09
C GLN A 5 -30.75 17.17 7.77
N GLN A 6 -31.47 17.67 6.75
CA GLN A 6 -31.28 17.25 5.37
C GLN A 6 -29.95 17.80 4.85
N ILE A 7 -29.30 17.05 3.95
CA ILE A 7 -28.00 17.45 3.38
C ILE A 7 -28.08 18.82 2.70
N TYR A 8 -29.13 19.03 1.89
CA TYR A 8 -29.32 20.28 1.16
C TYR A 8 -29.41 21.49 2.11
N ASP A 9 -30.29 21.42 3.11
CA ASP A 9 -30.49 22.50 4.08
C ASP A 9 -29.22 22.80 4.88
N PHE A 10 -28.49 21.76 5.27
CA PHE A 10 -27.22 21.89 5.99
C PHE A 10 -26.14 22.59 5.16
N LEU A 11 -26.01 22.25 3.88
CA LEU A 11 -25.02 22.86 2.99
C LEU A 11 -25.41 24.29 2.59
N CYS A 12 -26.70 24.52 2.32
CA CYS A 12 -27.23 25.82 1.97
C CYS A 12 -27.07 26.82 3.11
N GLY A 13 -27.37 26.40 4.35
CA GLY A 13 -27.41 27.29 5.50
C GLY A 13 -28.37 28.47 5.27
N ASP A 14 -28.25 29.52 6.08
CA ASP A 14 -29.06 30.74 5.94
C ASP A 14 -28.47 31.67 4.85
N TYR A 15 -28.60 31.24 3.59
CA TYR A 15 -28.18 32.03 2.42
C TYR A 15 -28.96 33.35 2.26
N THR A 16 -30.14 33.44 2.89
CA THR A 16 -30.95 34.67 2.94
C THR A 16 -30.36 35.74 3.85
N GLU A 17 -29.60 35.37 4.88
CA GLU A 17 -28.92 36.34 5.76
C GLU A 17 -27.60 36.84 5.16
N THR A 18 -26.98 36.04 4.29
CA THR A 18 -25.69 36.35 3.64
C THR A 18 -25.84 36.96 2.24
N GLU A 19 -27.08 37.16 1.77
CA GLU A 19 -27.44 37.63 0.42
C GLU A 19 -26.80 36.82 -0.72
N ASP A 20 -26.40 35.58 -0.46
CA ASP A 20 -25.78 34.69 -1.45
C ASP A 20 -26.85 33.91 -2.21
N TRP A 21 -27.60 34.62 -3.06
CA TRP A 21 -28.70 34.06 -3.85
C TRP A 21 -28.26 33.00 -4.87
N GLN A 22 -26.96 32.89 -5.14
CA GLN A 22 -26.39 31.87 -6.05
C GLN A 22 -26.06 30.56 -5.32
N ARG A 23 -25.93 30.60 -3.99
CA ARG A 23 -25.59 29.45 -3.14
C ARG A 23 -26.47 28.22 -3.36
N PRO A 24 -27.81 28.32 -3.47
CA PRO A 24 -28.67 27.16 -3.73
C PRO A 24 -28.35 26.43 -5.04
N ALA A 25 -28.10 27.19 -6.12
CA ALA A 25 -27.76 26.62 -7.43
C ALA A 25 -26.36 26.00 -7.44
N LYS A 26 -25.39 26.65 -6.79
CA LYS A 26 -24.02 26.13 -6.63
C LYS A 26 -24.00 24.83 -5.84
N ILE A 27 -24.76 24.77 -4.74
CA ILE A 27 -24.84 23.59 -3.89
C ILE A 27 -25.54 22.46 -4.62
N SER A 28 -26.60 22.72 -5.38
CA SER A 28 -27.22 21.70 -6.23
C SER A 28 -26.21 21.11 -7.23
N ALA A 29 -25.42 21.96 -7.90
CA ALA A 29 -24.40 21.50 -8.83
C ALA A 29 -23.28 20.70 -8.14
N LEU A 30 -22.85 21.13 -6.94
CA LEU A 30 -21.90 20.39 -6.12
C LEU A 30 -22.49 19.06 -5.66
N MET A 31 -23.74 19.01 -5.20
CA MET A 31 -24.39 17.77 -4.78
C MET A 31 -24.50 16.77 -5.94
N ASP A 32 -24.85 17.24 -7.13
CA ASP A 32 -24.86 16.42 -8.35
C ASP A 32 -23.45 15.90 -8.68
N GLN A 33 -22.43 16.76 -8.61
CA GLN A 33 -21.03 16.39 -8.85
C GLN A 33 -20.50 15.37 -7.81
N LEU A 34 -20.97 15.46 -6.57
CA LEU A 34 -20.55 14.59 -5.46
C LEU A 34 -21.44 13.33 -5.33
N GLY A 35 -22.51 13.23 -6.14
CA GLY A 35 -23.48 12.13 -6.12
C GLY A 35 -24.27 12.03 -4.82
N LEU A 36 -24.57 13.17 -4.18
CA LEU A 36 -25.24 13.25 -2.89
C LEU A 36 -26.78 13.25 -3.05
N PRO A 37 -27.53 12.43 -2.30
CA PRO A 37 -29.00 12.48 -2.32
C PRO A 37 -29.52 13.77 -1.66
N ASN A 38 -30.41 14.49 -2.33
CA ASN A 38 -30.89 15.81 -1.87
C ASN A 38 -31.64 15.79 -0.53
N GLU A 39 -32.50 14.78 -0.33
CA GLU A 39 -33.47 14.73 0.79
C GLU A 39 -33.04 13.80 1.93
N ALA A 40 -31.88 13.14 1.83
CA ALA A 40 -31.45 12.21 2.87
C ALA A 40 -31.04 12.96 4.14
N LEU A 41 -31.41 12.40 5.29
CA LEU A 41 -30.96 12.88 6.60
C LEU A 41 -29.49 12.52 6.82
N ILE A 42 -28.71 13.45 7.36
CA ILE A 42 -27.28 13.24 7.63
C ILE A 42 -27.03 12.05 8.58
N GLY A 43 -27.94 11.81 9.54
CA GLY A 43 -27.84 10.70 10.49
C GLY A 43 -27.98 9.31 9.87
N SER A 44 -28.63 9.17 8.70
CA SER A 44 -28.82 7.87 8.03
C SER A 44 -27.70 7.54 7.03
N LEU A 45 -26.73 8.43 6.86
CA LEU A 45 -25.65 8.29 5.87
C LEU A 45 -24.54 7.35 6.34
N SER A 46 -24.02 6.55 5.40
CA SER A 46 -22.79 5.78 5.60
C SER A 46 -21.60 6.69 5.90
N GLY A 47 -20.53 6.14 6.50
CA GLY A 47 -19.32 6.90 6.84
C GLY A 47 -18.73 7.66 5.64
N GLY A 48 -18.59 6.97 4.50
CA GLY A 48 -18.12 7.60 3.26
C GLY A 48 -19.05 8.70 2.75
N MET A 49 -20.37 8.51 2.83
CA MET A 49 -21.34 9.53 2.41
C MET A 49 -21.32 10.76 3.33
N ARG A 50 -21.12 10.58 4.65
CA ARG A 50 -20.87 11.69 5.58
C ARG A 50 -19.60 12.45 5.24
N LYS A 51 -18.53 11.76 4.82
CA LYS A 51 -17.30 12.38 4.34
C LYS A 51 -17.52 13.21 3.08
N ARG A 52 -18.30 12.70 2.12
CA ARG A 52 -18.70 13.46 0.92
C ARG A 52 -19.48 14.73 1.27
N VAL A 53 -20.39 14.67 2.24
CA VAL A 53 -21.11 15.86 2.75
C VAL A 53 -20.14 16.85 3.40
N ALA A 54 -19.18 16.39 4.20
CA ALA A 54 -18.17 17.26 4.80
C ALA A 54 -17.26 17.92 3.74
N LEU A 55 -16.88 17.19 2.69
CA LEU A 55 -16.16 17.75 1.54
C LEU A 55 -17.02 18.75 0.77
N ALA A 56 -18.31 18.46 0.56
CA ALA A 56 -19.25 19.40 -0.06
C ALA A 56 -19.30 20.72 0.71
N GLN A 57 -19.33 20.64 2.04
CA GLN A 57 -19.32 21.81 2.92
C GLN A 57 -17.99 22.58 2.83
N ALA A 58 -16.86 21.89 2.75
CA ALA A 58 -15.56 22.55 2.59
C ALA A 58 -15.46 23.27 1.23
N LEU A 59 -15.99 22.65 0.17
CA LEU A 59 -15.96 23.18 -1.19
C LEU A 59 -17.02 24.25 -1.46
N SER A 60 -18.13 24.28 -0.70
CA SER A 60 -19.22 25.25 -0.91
C SER A 60 -18.78 26.69 -0.75
N ASN A 61 -17.68 26.94 -0.03
CA ASN A 61 -17.11 28.26 0.18
C ASN A 61 -15.99 28.61 -0.83
N GLU A 62 -15.79 27.79 -1.88
CA GLU A 62 -14.77 28.00 -2.93
C GLU A 62 -13.39 28.38 -2.35
N PRO A 63 -12.80 27.58 -1.44
CA PRO A 63 -11.56 27.96 -0.77
C PRO A 63 -10.37 28.01 -1.74
N ASP A 64 -9.44 28.94 -1.50
CA ASP A 64 -8.15 28.97 -2.21
C ASP A 64 -7.19 27.87 -1.73
N LEU A 65 -7.36 27.41 -0.48
CA LEU A 65 -6.55 26.39 0.18
C LEU A 65 -7.46 25.36 0.86
N LEU A 66 -7.34 24.10 0.45
CA LEU A 66 -8.03 22.97 1.04
C LEU A 66 -7.05 22.14 1.88
N LEU A 67 -7.38 21.95 3.16
CA LEU A 67 -6.61 21.11 4.09
C LEU A 67 -7.41 19.83 4.36
N LEU A 68 -6.84 18.68 4.02
CA LEU A 68 -7.48 17.38 4.20
C LEU A 68 -6.60 16.49 5.07
N ASP A 69 -7.18 16.00 6.15
CA ASP A 69 -6.54 15.06 7.06
C ASP A 69 -7.16 13.67 6.89
N GLU A 70 -6.36 12.71 6.43
CA GLU A 70 -6.73 11.33 6.07
C GLU A 70 -8.08 11.22 5.32
N PRO A 71 -8.23 11.86 4.15
CA PRO A 71 -9.51 11.92 3.46
C PRO A 71 -9.92 10.57 2.85
N THR A 72 -8.97 9.68 2.55
CA THR A 72 -9.20 8.33 1.98
C THR A 72 -9.79 7.34 2.99
N ASN A 73 -9.60 7.53 4.30
CA ASN A 73 -10.12 6.60 5.32
C ASN A 73 -11.64 6.38 5.21
N HIS A 74 -12.07 5.12 5.32
CA HIS A 74 -13.49 4.74 5.22
C HIS A 74 -14.18 5.06 3.88
N LEU A 75 -13.43 5.36 2.82
CA LEU A 75 -13.92 5.40 1.45
C LEU A 75 -13.67 4.05 0.78
N ASP A 76 -14.60 3.63 -0.08
CA ASP A 76 -14.41 2.50 -0.97
C ASP A 76 -13.61 2.90 -2.21
N PHE A 77 -13.23 1.94 -3.06
CA PHE A 77 -12.42 2.20 -4.25
C PHE A 77 -13.02 3.27 -5.17
N ASP A 78 -14.34 3.24 -5.37
CA ASP A 78 -15.05 4.23 -6.17
C ASP A 78 -15.04 5.61 -5.49
N GLY A 79 -15.19 5.65 -4.17
CA GLY A 79 -15.03 6.87 -3.37
C GLY A 79 -13.62 7.46 -3.44
N ILE A 80 -12.58 6.62 -3.40
CA ILE A 80 -11.18 7.05 -3.53
C ILE A 80 -10.94 7.61 -4.93
N LEU A 81 -11.35 6.89 -5.98
CA LEU A 81 -11.18 7.33 -7.37
C LEU A 81 -11.90 8.66 -7.65
N TRP A 82 -13.10 8.80 -7.12
CA TRP A 82 -13.86 10.05 -7.18
C TRP A 82 -13.11 11.20 -6.49
N LEU A 83 -12.55 10.96 -5.30
CA LEU A 83 -11.81 11.97 -4.56
C LEU A 83 -10.54 12.38 -5.32
N GLU A 84 -9.82 11.41 -5.91
CA GLU A 84 -8.67 11.70 -6.77
C GLU A 84 -9.06 12.64 -7.92
N GLN A 85 -10.16 12.36 -8.62
CA GLN A 85 -10.65 13.19 -9.73
C GLN A 85 -11.06 14.58 -9.26
N LEU A 86 -11.74 14.66 -8.11
CA LEU A 86 -12.16 15.92 -7.51
C LEU A 86 -10.93 16.80 -7.23
N LEU A 87 -9.92 16.26 -6.55
CA LEU A 87 -8.72 17.03 -6.17
C LEU A 87 -7.88 17.40 -7.39
N LYS A 88 -7.80 16.55 -8.42
CA LYS A 88 -7.15 16.89 -9.70
C LYS A 88 -7.84 18.03 -10.43
N SER A 89 -9.17 18.14 -10.30
CA SER A 89 -9.97 19.21 -10.93
C SER A 89 -10.01 20.51 -10.13
N PHE A 90 -9.58 20.47 -8.85
CA PHE A 90 -9.61 21.61 -7.97
C PHE A 90 -8.61 22.68 -8.40
N ARG A 91 -9.05 23.94 -8.46
CA ARG A 91 -8.25 25.06 -8.97
C ARG A 91 -7.37 25.72 -7.91
N GLY A 92 -7.64 25.48 -6.64
CA GLY A 92 -6.86 26.02 -5.52
C GLY A 92 -5.67 25.13 -5.14
N SER A 93 -5.02 25.47 -4.03
CA SER A 93 -3.99 24.64 -3.41
C SER A 93 -4.61 23.59 -2.50
N VAL A 94 -4.06 22.37 -2.50
CA VAL A 94 -4.51 21.29 -1.61
C VAL A 94 -3.31 20.80 -0.79
N ILE A 95 -3.49 20.71 0.52
CA ILE A 95 -2.59 19.98 1.41
C ILE A 95 -3.36 18.77 1.90
N VAL A 96 -2.85 17.58 1.58
CA VAL A 96 -3.42 16.31 2.03
C VAL A 96 -2.42 15.60 2.92
N ILE A 97 -2.89 15.13 4.07
CA ILE A 97 -2.21 14.15 4.91
C ILE A 97 -2.89 12.81 4.61
N THR A 98 -2.13 11.85 4.09
CA THR A 98 -2.65 10.49 3.90
C THR A 98 -1.54 9.44 3.89
N HIS A 99 -1.91 8.21 4.27
CA HIS A 99 -1.06 7.03 4.14
C HIS A 99 -1.28 6.23 2.84
N ASP A 100 -2.28 6.59 2.03
CA ASP A 100 -2.56 5.93 0.74
C ASP A 100 -1.52 6.34 -0.32
N ARG A 101 -0.65 5.38 -0.68
CA ARG A 101 0.49 5.60 -1.57
C ARG A 101 0.07 5.85 -3.02
N ASP A 102 -0.95 5.14 -3.50
CA ASP A 102 -1.43 5.30 -4.88
C ASP A 102 -2.19 6.61 -5.05
N PHE A 103 -2.94 6.99 -4.02
CA PHE A 103 -3.58 8.31 -3.96
C PHE A 103 -2.55 9.44 -3.96
N LEU A 104 -1.51 9.34 -3.13
CA LEU A 104 -0.41 10.31 -3.14
C LEU A 104 0.26 10.35 -4.52
N ASP A 105 0.52 9.21 -5.13
CA ASP A 105 1.18 9.17 -6.44
C ASP A 105 0.33 9.81 -7.55
N SER A 106 -0.98 9.62 -7.46
CA SER A 106 -1.98 10.12 -8.41
C SER A 106 -2.24 11.63 -8.29
N VAL A 107 -2.35 12.15 -7.07
CA VAL A 107 -2.83 13.53 -6.80
C VAL A 107 -1.69 14.51 -6.50
N SER A 108 -0.60 14.06 -5.88
CA SER A 108 0.43 14.97 -5.37
C SER A 108 1.35 15.50 -6.48
N SER A 109 1.70 16.79 -6.37
CA SER A 109 2.76 17.41 -7.17
C SER A 109 4.06 17.62 -6.39
N HIS A 110 3.95 17.63 -5.05
CA HIS A 110 5.02 17.83 -4.10
C HIS A 110 4.73 17.00 -2.85
N ILE A 111 5.77 16.39 -2.28
CA ILE A 111 5.70 15.67 -1.01
C ILE A 111 6.43 16.48 0.05
N ILE A 112 5.77 16.68 1.19
CA ILE A 112 6.34 17.30 2.38
C ILE A 112 6.51 16.23 3.44
N GLU A 113 7.75 15.93 3.79
CA GLU A 113 8.12 14.96 4.83
C GLU A 113 8.43 15.69 6.14
N LEU A 114 7.79 15.27 7.23
CA LEU A 114 8.11 15.72 8.57
C LEU A 114 9.03 14.67 9.22
N ASP A 115 10.33 14.94 9.28
CA ASP A 115 11.28 14.10 10.02
C ASP A 115 11.96 14.91 11.13
N ARG A 116 11.96 14.38 12.36
CA ARG A 116 12.60 15.01 13.55
C ARG A 116 12.17 16.46 13.81
N GLY A 117 10.92 16.80 13.51
CA GLY A 117 10.40 18.17 13.68
C GLY A 117 10.89 19.16 12.63
N GLN A 118 11.55 18.68 11.58
CA GLN A 118 11.96 19.45 10.40
C GLN A 118 11.11 19.02 9.20
N LEU A 119 10.70 20.00 8.40
CA LEU A 119 9.96 19.77 7.17
C LEU A 119 10.92 19.77 6.00
N PHE A 120 10.91 18.69 5.23
CA PHE A 120 11.65 18.54 3.99
C PHE A 120 10.66 18.51 2.82
N SER A 121 10.90 19.33 1.81
CA SER A 121 10.03 19.42 0.63
C SER A 121 10.72 18.81 -0.58
N PHE A 122 10.01 17.90 -1.25
CA PHE A 122 10.48 17.20 -2.43
C PHE A 122 9.49 17.41 -3.58
N PRO A 123 9.92 17.94 -4.73
CA PRO A 123 9.05 18.07 -5.89
C PRO A 123 8.88 16.72 -6.58
N GLY A 124 7.65 16.41 -7.01
CA GLY A 124 7.26 15.14 -7.59
C GLY A 124 6.17 14.43 -6.79
N ASN A 125 5.75 13.28 -7.32
CA ASN A 125 4.80 12.38 -6.69
C ASN A 125 5.49 11.46 -5.67
N PHE A 126 4.72 10.57 -5.05
CA PHE A 126 5.21 9.67 -4.02
C PHE A 126 6.35 8.75 -4.50
N SER A 127 6.21 8.16 -5.69
CA SER A 127 7.24 7.26 -6.25
C SER A 127 8.58 7.97 -6.47
N ARG A 128 8.55 9.20 -7.02
CA ARG A 128 9.76 10.02 -7.17
C ARG A 128 10.36 10.45 -5.84
N TRP A 129 9.52 10.70 -4.82
CA TRP A 129 10.01 10.96 -3.48
C TRP A 129 10.72 9.73 -2.89
N GLN A 130 10.20 8.51 -3.08
CA GLN A 130 10.84 7.28 -2.62
C GLN A 130 12.24 7.10 -3.23
N GLU A 131 12.37 7.28 -4.55
CA GLU A 131 13.66 7.21 -5.26
C GLU A 131 14.67 8.22 -4.68
N ARG A 132 14.27 9.50 -4.60
CA ARG A 132 15.14 10.57 -4.09
C ARG A 132 15.50 10.38 -2.62
N LYS A 133 14.57 9.89 -1.82
CA LYS A 133 14.82 9.59 -0.40
C LYS A 133 15.81 8.45 -0.27
N ALA A 134 15.72 7.41 -1.11
CA ALA A 134 16.69 6.33 -1.13
C ALA A 134 18.09 6.84 -1.53
N GLU A 135 18.21 7.65 -2.57
CA GLU A 135 19.48 8.29 -2.97
C GLU A 135 20.06 9.15 -1.86
N TRP A 136 19.23 9.99 -1.23
CA TRP A 136 19.62 10.85 -0.11
C TRP A 136 20.12 10.04 1.09
N LEU A 137 19.43 8.95 1.43
CA LEU A 137 19.82 8.04 2.50
C LEU A 137 21.11 7.28 2.17
N GLN A 138 21.31 6.86 0.93
CA GLN A 138 22.57 6.25 0.50
C GLN A 138 23.72 7.25 0.61
N ALA A 139 23.52 8.50 0.18
CA ALA A 139 24.51 9.55 0.31
C ALA A 139 24.83 9.84 1.80
N GLU A 140 23.81 9.91 2.66
CA GLU A 140 23.97 10.06 4.11
C GLU A 140 24.75 8.90 4.71
N SER A 141 24.39 7.65 4.38
CA SER A 141 25.08 6.44 4.83
C SER A 141 26.55 6.42 4.41
N GLN A 142 26.87 6.81 3.17
CA GLN A 142 28.25 6.91 2.70
C GLN A 142 29.04 7.99 3.45
N GLN A 143 28.43 9.13 3.76
CA GLN A 143 29.05 10.18 4.56
C GLN A 143 29.29 9.71 6.01
N GLN A 144 28.30 9.03 6.61
CA GLN A 144 28.42 8.45 7.94
C GLN A 144 29.51 7.37 7.99
N ALA A 145 29.61 6.51 6.98
CA ALA A 145 30.67 5.51 6.88
C ALA A 145 32.08 6.13 6.74
N LYS A 146 32.20 7.22 5.96
CA LYS A 146 33.45 7.99 5.87
C LYS A 146 33.81 8.63 7.21
N PHE A 147 32.82 9.21 7.90
CA PHE A 147 32.98 9.77 9.24
C PHE A 147 33.43 8.71 10.26
N ASP A 148 32.79 7.55 10.27
CA ASP A 148 33.11 6.46 11.20
C ASP A 148 34.52 5.90 10.96
N LYS A 149 34.92 5.77 9.69
CA LYS A 149 36.31 5.43 9.33
C LYS A 149 37.30 6.47 9.84
N PHE A 150 36.99 7.76 9.69
CA PHE A 150 37.83 8.85 10.20
C PHE A 150 37.93 8.85 11.73
N LEU A 151 36.80 8.66 12.42
CA LEU A 151 36.76 8.56 13.88
C LEU A 151 37.60 7.38 14.37
N ALA A 152 37.46 6.20 13.75
CA ALA A 152 38.23 5.01 14.12
C ALA A 152 39.74 5.22 13.94
N GLN A 153 40.18 5.90 12.88
CA GLN A 153 41.59 6.26 12.67
C GLN A 153 42.12 7.18 13.78
N GLU A 154 41.34 8.19 14.18
CA GLU A 154 41.72 9.08 15.28
C GLU A 154 41.77 8.36 16.65
N GLU A 155 40.86 7.42 16.92
CA GLU A 155 40.88 6.63 18.14
C GLU A 155 42.11 5.71 18.23
N VAL A 156 42.47 5.05 17.12
CA VAL A 156 43.70 4.25 17.02
C VAL A 156 44.94 5.12 17.23
N TRP A 157 44.94 6.33 16.67
CA TRP A 157 46.05 7.28 16.86
C TRP A 157 46.22 7.69 18.32
N ILE A 158 45.16 8.04 19.06
CA ILE A 158 45.26 8.35 20.50
C ILE A 158 45.78 7.14 21.29
N ARG A 159 45.34 5.92 20.97
CA ARG A 159 45.78 4.71 21.67
C ARG A 159 47.27 4.43 21.45
N THR A 160 47.78 4.70 20.25
CA THR A 160 49.17 4.39 19.82
C THR A 160 50.13 5.55 20.10
N GLY A 161 49.69 6.79 19.95
CA GLY A 161 50.50 8.01 20.04
C GLY A 161 50.83 8.46 21.47
N VAL A 162 50.03 8.08 22.46
CA VAL A 162 50.28 8.39 23.89
C VAL A 162 51.48 7.60 24.43
N GLN A 163 51.85 6.47 23.83
CA GLN A 163 53.01 5.68 24.25
C GLN A 163 54.36 6.29 23.85
N ALA A 164 54.39 7.22 22.88
CA ALA A 164 55.63 7.72 22.26
C ALA A 164 55.94 9.22 22.50
N ARG A 165 55.03 10.03 23.05
CA ARG A 165 55.23 11.48 23.23
C ARG A 165 54.93 11.96 24.66
N ARG A 166 55.83 12.78 25.22
CA ARG A 166 55.71 13.41 26.56
C ARG A 166 54.69 14.54 26.66
N THR A 167 54.18 15.05 25.54
CA THR A 167 53.18 16.14 25.48
C THR A 167 51.99 15.73 24.61
N ARG A 168 50.79 15.77 25.21
CA ARG A 168 49.50 15.42 24.60
C ARG A 168 48.93 16.63 23.87
N ASP A 169 48.51 16.46 22.62
CA ASP A 169 47.86 17.52 21.84
C ASP A 169 46.39 17.68 22.30
N GLU A 170 46.15 18.60 23.22
CA GLU A 170 44.83 18.86 23.80
C GLU A 170 43.79 19.35 22.78
N GLY A 171 44.23 20.01 21.69
CA GLY A 171 43.33 20.51 20.65
C GLY A 171 42.72 19.36 19.84
N ARG A 172 43.52 18.34 19.55
CA ARG A 172 43.07 17.13 18.85
C ARG A 172 42.22 16.21 19.74
N VAL A 173 42.49 16.17 21.05
CA VAL A 173 41.64 15.46 22.03
C VAL A 173 40.25 16.10 22.11
N ARG A 174 40.16 17.43 22.18
CA ARG A 174 38.87 18.15 22.13
C ARG A 174 38.09 17.88 20.84
N ARG A 175 38.78 17.77 19.70
CA ARG A 175 38.18 17.39 18.42
C ARG A 175 37.67 15.95 18.43
N LEU A 176 38.37 15.00 19.07
CA LEU A 176 37.86 13.63 19.21
C LEU A 176 36.60 13.59 20.10
N GLU A 177 36.59 14.34 21.21
CA GLU A 177 35.42 14.43 22.09
C GLU A 177 34.21 15.01 21.37
N SER A 178 34.39 16.01 20.51
CA SER A 178 33.28 16.54 19.69
C SER A 178 32.77 15.50 18.70
N LEU A 179 33.64 14.77 18.01
CA LEU A 179 33.24 13.71 17.07
C LEU A 179 32.50 12.55 17.78
N ARG A 180 32.89 12.21 19.02
CA ARG A 180 32.18 11.22 19.83
C ARG A 180 30.79 11.69 20.25
N ARG A 181 30.65 12.96 20.65
CA ARG A 181 29.33 13.54 20.95
C ARG A 181 28.45 13.57 19.71
N GLU A 182 29.03 13.92 18.57
CA GLU A 182 28.32 13.92 17.29
C GLU A 182 27.83 12.52 16.92
N ARG A 183 28.66 11.48 17.08
CA ARG A 183 28.25 10.08 16.86
C ARG A 183 27.19 9.62 17.85
N ALA A 184 27.33 9.94 19.14
CA ALA A 184 26.36 9.55 20.17
C ALA A 184 25.02 10.29 20.06
N ALA A 185 25.01 11.49 19.46
CA ALA A 185 23.80 12.24 19.16
C ALA A 185 23.07 11.73 17.91
N ARG A 186 23.72 10.90 17.08
CA ARG A 186 23.03 10.20 15.98
C ARG A 186 22.10 9.17 16.59
N ARG A 187 20.80 9.30 16.32
CA ARG A 187 19.87 8.18 16.47
C ARG A 187 19.99 7.35 15.20
N GLU A 188 20.51 6.14 15.35
CA GLU A 188 20.46 5.13 14.30
C GLU A 188 18.98 4.93 13.92
N ARG A 189 18.65 5.06 12.63
CA ARG A 189 17.36 4.58 12.15
C ARG A 189 17.40 3.07 12.29
N MET A 190 16.39 2.52 12.96
CA MET A 190 16.21 1.08 13.07
C MET A 190 16.12 0.53 11.65
N GLY A 191 17.04 -0.38 11.31
CA GLY A 191 17.10 -0.96 9.97
C GLY A 191 15.94 -1.93 9.73
N ASN A 192 15.72 -2.30 8.47
CA ASN A 192 14.73 -3.30 8.07
C ASN A 192 14.96 -4.59 8.85
N VAL A 193 14.00 -4.96 9.70
CA VAL A 193 14.08 -6.17 10.49
C VAL A 193 13.34 -7.29 9.79
N ARG A 194 14.05 -8.37 9.47
CA ARG A 194 13.44 -9.62 9.00
C ARG A 194 12.87 -10.37 10.19
N LEU A 195 11.55 -10.42 10.27
CA LEU A 195 10.79 -11.07 11.31
C LEU A 195 10.50 -12.51 10.92
N ALA A 196 11.04 -13.48 11.66
CA ALA A 196 10.49 -14.84 11.60
C ALA A 196 9.11 -14.82 12.25
N ILE A 197 8.09 -15.34 11.57
CA ILE A 197 6.69 -15.32 12.03
C ILE A 197 6.30 -16.68 12.57
N SER A 198 5.41 -16.69 13.58
CA SER A 198 4.94 -17.95 14.16
C SER A 198 4.04 -18.67 13.16
N GLU A 199 4.48 -19.85 12.71
CA GLU A 199 3.56 -20.81 12.14
C GLU A 199 2.67 -21.31 13.28
N GLY A 200 1.39 -20.92 13.29
CA GLY A 200 0.41 -21.56 14.17
C GLY A 200 0.39 -23.07 13.96
N GLN A 201 -0.19 -23.82 14.92
CA GLN A 201 -0.34 -25.28 14.77
C GLN A 201 -0.96 -25.62 13.41
N ARG A 202 -0.34 -26.58 12.69
CA ARG A 202 -0.76 -26.98 11.34
C ARG A 202 -2.25 -27.31 11.32
N SER A 203 -3.05 -26.41 10.75
CA SER A 203 -4.45 -26.68 10.41
C SER A 203 -4.53 -27.73 9.31
N GLY A 204 -5.70 -28.34 9.17
CA GLY A 204 -6.02 -29.17 8.01
C GLY A 204 -5.78 -28.42 6.69
N LYS A 205 -5.62 -29.15 5.58
CA LYS A 205 -5.42 -28.51 4.26
C LYS A 205 -6.59 -27.60 3.88
N LEU A 206 -7.81 -28.01 4.24
CA LEU A 206 -9.02 -27.23 4.05
C LEU A 206 -9.21 -26.26 5.23
N VAL A 207 -9.46 -24.99 4.92
CA VAL A 207 -9.82 -23.96 5.88
C VAL A 207 -11.33 -23.75 5.92
N ALA A 208 -11.96 -23.52 4.78
CA ALA A 208 -13.41 -23.41 4.65
C ALA A 208 -13.84 -23.81 3.24
N GLU A 209 -15.01 -24.41 3.10
CA GLU A 209 -15.63 -24.72 1.82
C GLU A 209 -17.09 -24.32 1.92
N ALA A 210 -17.49 -23.35 1.10
CA ALA A 210 -18.84 -22.85 1.01
C ALA A 210 -19.45 -23.33 -0.31
N GLU A 211 -20.65 -23.91 -0.24
CA GLU A 211 -21.40 -24.39 -1.40
C GLU A 211 -22.77 -23.71 -1.43
N ASN A 212 -23.01 -22.94 -2.49
CA ASN A 212 -24.26 -22.27 -2.83
C ASN A 212 -24.83 -21.47 -1.65
N ILE A 213 -23.95 -20.77 -0.92
CA ILE A 213 -24.34 -20.01 0.25
C ILE A 213 -25.15 -18.79 -0.16
N THR A 214 -26.28 -18.60 0.53
CA THR A 214 -27.15 -17.45 0.36
C THR A 214 -27.44 -16.87 1.73
N HIS A 215 -27.27 -15.56 1.88
CA HIS A 215 -27.51 -14.86 3.13
C HIS A 215 -27.97 -13.42 2.90
N GLY A 216 -28.89 -12.96 3.73
CA GLY A 216 -29.46 -11.61 3.66
C GLY A 216 -30.10 -11.21 4.98
N TYR A 217 -30.27 -9.89 5.16
CA TYR A 217 -31.01 -9.33 6.29
C TYR A 217 -32.29 -8.69 5.78
N ASP A 218 -33.42 -9.08 6.37
CA ASP A 218 -34.75 -8.64 5.96
C ASP A 218 -35.00 -8.89 4.45
N GLU A 219 -35.32 -7.85 3.68
CA GLU A 219 -35.51 -7.94 2.22
C GLU A 219 -34.20 -7.76 1.43
N ARG A 220 -33.08 -7.46 2.10
CA ARG A 220 -31.80 -7.17 1.43
C ARG A 220 -30.92 -8.41 1.37
N LEU A 221 -30.78 -8.95 0.15
CA LEU A 221 -29.86 -10.04 -0.15
C LEU A 221 -28.42 -9.52 -0.21
N LEU A 222 -27.52 -10.08 0.60
CA LEU A 222 -26.11 -9.69 0.64
C LEU A 222 -25.21 -10.69 -0.10
N ILE A 223 -25.57 -11.97 -0.05
CA ILE A 223 -24.83 -13.07 -0.69
C ILE A 223 -25.88 -13.96 -1.35
N ASN A 224 -25.70 -14.25 -2.63
CA ASN A 224 -26.62 -15.05 -3.44
C ASN A 224 -25.84 -16.12 -4.20
N ASP A 225 -26.10 -17.38 -3.88
CA ASP A 225 -25.56 -18.55 -4.57
C ASP A 225 -24.04 -18.51 -4.77
N PHE A 226 -23.30 -18.20 -3.70
CA PHE A 226 -21.84 -18.10 -3.74
C PHE A 226 -21.19 -19.41 -3.30
N SER A 227 -20.16 -19.84 -4.02
CA SER A 227 -19.36 -21.02 -3.68
C SER A 227 -17.88 -20.68 -3.74
N THR A 228 -17.10 -21.17 -2.78
CA THR A 228 -15.64 -20.98 -2.74
C THR A 228 -14.98 -22.05 -1.87
N VAL A 229 -13.71 -22.34 -2.14
CA VAL A 229 -12.89 -23.28 -1.36
C VAL A 229 -11.64 -22.57 -0.90
N LEU A 230 -11.50 -22.40 0.41
CA LEU A 230 -10.35 -21.80 1.05
C LEU A 230 -9.42 -22.90 1.58
N MET A 231 -8.17 -22.83 1.15
CA MET A 231 -7.10 -23.73 1.52
C MET A 231 -6.09 -23.04 2.44
N ARG A 232 -5.31 -23.85 3.14
CA ARG A 232 -4.24 -23.35 4.02
C ARG A 232 -3.15 -22.68 3.18
N GLY A 233 -2.80 -21.45 3.55
CA GLY A 233 -1.79 -20.64 2.86
C GLY A 233 -2.38 -19.65 1.84
N ASP A 234 -3.68 -19.73 1.59
CA ASP A 234 -4.36 -18.79 0.71
C ASP A 234 -4.34 -17.37 1.32
N LYS A 235 -4.08 -16.38 0.47
CA LYS A 235 -4.14 -14.96 0.84
C LYS A 235 -5.24 -14.34 0.03
N ILE A 236 -6.38 -14.07 0.68
CA ILE A 236 -7.63 -13.73 0.02
C ILE A 236 -8.00 -12.29 0.34
N GLY A 237 -8.18 -11.49 -0.71
CA GLY A 237 -8.65 -10.10 -0.62
C GLY A 237 -10.15 -10.03 -0.86
N LEU A 238 -10.90 -9.44 0.07
CA LEU A 238 -12.32 -9.14 -0.09
C LEU A 238 -12.51 -7.69 -0.50
N ILE A 239 -13.03 -7.48 -1.70
CA ILE A 239 -13.27 -6.15 -2.25
C ILE A 239 -14.75 -5.93 -2.56
N GLY A 240 -15.17 -4.66 -2.51
CA GLY A 240 -16.55 -4.27 -2.77
C GLY A 240 -16.93 -2.98 -2.06
N ALA A 241 -18.04 -2.40 -2.50
CA ALA A 241 -18.58 -1.18 -1.93
C ALA A 241 -18.93 -1.34 -0.44
N ASN A 242 -18.95 -0.22 0.28
CA ASN A 242 -19.34 -0.23 1.68
C ASN A 242 -20.77 -0.75 1.86
N GLY A 243 -20.95 -1.73 2.75
CA GLY A 243 -22.25 -2.39 2.95
C GLY A 243 -22.62 -3.45 1.90
N ALA A 244 -21.68 -3.88 1.04
CA ALA A 244 -21.89 -5.00 0.13
C ALA A 244 -21.98 -6.37 0.84
N GLY A 245 -21.56 -6.46 2.11
CA GLY A 245 -21.59 -7.69 2.90
C GLY A 245 -20.24 -8.36 3.16
N LYS A 246 -19.11 -7.65 2.93
CA LYS A 246 -17.72 -8.16 3.17
C LYS A 246 -17.55 -8.80 4.56
N THR A 247 -17.88 -8.05 5.62
CA THR A 247 -17.80 -8.54 7.00
C THR A 247 -18.77 -9.70 7.27
N THR A 248 -19.95 -9.69 6.65
CA THR A 248 -20.93 -10.79 6.76
C THR A 248 -20.39 -12.07 6.12
N LEU A 249 -19.81 -11.98 4.92
CA LEU A 249 -19.17 -13.10 4.24
C LEU A 249 -18.01 -13.66 5.06
N LEU A 250 -17.16 -12.79 5.61
CA LEU A 250 -16.08 -13.19 6.53
C LEU A 250 -16.60 -13.97 7.73
N GLN A 251 -17.67 -13.48 8.39
CA GLN A 251 -18.25 -14.16 9.55
C GLN A 251 -18.81 -15.53 9.19
N ILE A 252 -19.39 -15.69 8.00
CA ILE A 252 -19.86 -16.99 7.49
C ILE A 252 -18.67 -17.92 7.25
N LEU A 253 -17.64 -17.47 6.51
CA LEU A 253 -16.44 -18.25 6.20
C LEU A 253 -15.71 -18.76 7.45
N LEU A 254 -15.79 -18.00 8.55
CA LEU A 254 -15.15 -18.32 9.83
C LEU A 254 -16.08 -19.04 10.83
N GLY A 255 -17.31 -19.35 10.43
CA GLY A 255 -18.28 -20.09 11.25
C GLY A 255 -18.90 -19.32 12.41
N LYS A 256 -18.77 -17.99 12.40
CA LYS A 256 -19.42 -17.10 13.39
C LYS A 256 -20.88 -16.80 13.04
N LEU A 257 -21.25 -16.94 11.77
CA LEU A 257 -22.59 -16.71 11.26
C LEU A 257 -23.03 -17.90 10.39
N VAL A 258 -24.29 -18.31 10.53
CA VAL A 258 -24.87 -19.38 9.72
C VAL A 258 -25.57 -18.76 8.50
N PRO A 259 -25.30 -19.25 7.27
CA PRO A 259 -26.00 -18.74 6.08
C PRO A 259 -27.50 -19.12 6.11
N ASN A 260 -28.35 -18.35 5.42
CA ASN A 260 -29.79 -18.66 5.35
C ASN A 260 -30.06 -19.91 4.51
N ALA A 261 -29.25 -20.15 3.48
CA ALA A 261 -29.27 -21.36 2.66
C ALA A 261 -27.86 -21.70 2.17
N GLY A 262 -27.69 -22.92 1.64
CA GLY A 262 -26.39 -23.48 1.25
C GLY A 262 -25.74 -24.30 2.36
N GLN A 263 -24.52 -24.75 2.13
CA GLN A 263 -23.74 -25.51 3.09
C GLN A 263 -22.36 -24.89 3.28
N ILE A 264 -21.84 -24.99 4.50
CA ILE A 264 -20.47 -24.58 4.79
C ILE A 264 -19.77 -25.62 5.64
N ARG A 265 -18.57 -26.01 5.21
CA ARG A 265 -17.69 -26.95 5.89
C ARG A 265 -16.44 -26.20 6.33
N HIS A 266 -16.11 -26.30 7.61
CA HIS A 266 -14.88 -25.71 8.14
C HIS A 266 -13.80 -26.76 8.34
N GLY A 267 -12.56 -26.32 8.23
CA GLY A 267 -11.38 -27.08 8.59
C GLY A 267 -11.32 -27.41 10.08
N THR A 268 -10.42 -28.32 10.44
CA THR A 268 -10.15 -28.69 11.84
C THR A 268 -8.99 -27.88 12.41
N ASN A 269 -9.04 -27.60 13.72
CA ASN A 269 -8.03 -26.85 14.48
C ASN A 269 -7.77 -25.45 13.95
N LEU A 270 -8.82 -24.69 13.61
CA LEU A 270 -8.69 -23.29 13.19
C LEU A 270 -8.43 -22.40 14.43
N THR A 271 -7.33 -21.66 14.42
CA THR A 271 -7.00 -20.60 15.40
C THR A 271 -6.99 -19.25 14.69
N VAL A 272 -8.09 -18.52 14.84
CA VAL A 272 -8.33 -17.27 14.11
C VAL A 272 -7.85 -16.07 14.93
N GLY A 273 -6.96 -15.27 14.37
CA GLY A 273 -6.55 -13.97 14.90
C GLY A 273 -7.28 -12.83 14.18
N TYR A 274 -8.00 -11.98 14.92
CA TYR A 274 -8.63 -10.77 14.39
C TYR A 274 -7.85 -9.53 14.82
N PHE A 275 -7.41 -8.71 13.87
CA PHE A 275 -6.61 -7.52 14.17
C PHE A 275 -7.39 -6.44 14.95
N ASP A 276 -8.62 -6.12 14.53
CA ASP A 276 -9.44 -5.07 15.16
C ASP A 276 -9.77 -5.36 16.65
N GLN A 277 -9.96 -6.65 16.99
CA GLN A 277 -10.18 -7.08 18.38
C GLN A 277 -8.92 -6.94 19.25
N MET A 278 -7.73 -7.07 18.67
CA MET A 278 -6.47 -6.93 19.40
C MET A 278 -6.15 -5.47 19.70
N ARG A 279 -6.54 -4.54 18.82
CA ARG A 279 -6.35 -3.10 19.00
C ARG A 279 -7.19 -2.55 20.16
N SER A 280 -8.43 -3.01 20.27
CA SER A 280 -9.38 -2.59 21.32
C SER A 280 -9.13 -3.24 22.69
N SER A 281 -8.35 -4.32 22.75
CA SER A 281 -8.09 -5.10 23.97
C SER A 281 -6.71 -4.89 24.60
N LEU A 282 -6.00 -3.82 24.22
CA LEU A 282 -4.73 -3.45 24.85
C LEU A 282 -4.99 -2.80 26.22
N ASP A 283 -4.38 -3.34 27.28
CA ASP A 283 -4.42 -2.72 28.61
C ASP A 283 -3.51 -1.47 28.63
N GLU A 284 -4.12 -0.31 28.84
CA GLU A 284 -3.42 0.98 28.81
C GLU A 284 -2.36 1.15 29.91
N ASN A 285 -2.49 0.37 31.00
CA ASN A 285 -1.59 0.43 32.15
C ASN A 285 -0.45 -0.60 32.09
N ALA A 286 -0.59 -1.64 31.26
CA ALA A 286 0.44 -2.64 31.08
C ALA A 286 1.65 -2.05 30.34
N THR A 287 2.83 -2.64 30.56
CA THR A 287 4.01 -2.32 29.76
C THR A 287 3.94 -2.97 28.38
N LEU A 288 4.72 -2.46 27.41
CA LEU A 288 4.80 -3.05 26.07
C LEU A 288 5.24 -4.52 26.14
N ALA A 289 6.24 -4.82 26.98
CA ALA A 289 6.75 -6.17 27.17
C ALA A 289 5.67 -7.13 27.72
N GLU A 290 4.95 -6.73 28.77
CA GLU A 290 3.86 -7.52 29.36
C GLU A 290 2.70 -7.74 28.39
N THR A 291 2.44 -6.77 27.51
CA THR A 291 1.35 -6.85 26.53
C THR A 291 1.60 -7.95 25.50
N ILE A 292 2.87 -8.20 25.16
CA ILE A 292 3.27 -9.26 24.22
C ILE A 292 3.40 -10.60 24.92
N SER A 293 4.12 -10.64 26.05
CA SER A 293 4.36 -11.88 26.80
C SER A 293 4.02 -11.68 28.28
N PRO A 294 2.76 -11.93 28.68
CA PRO A 294 2.35 -11.79 30.07
C PRO A 294 3.10 -12.78 30.97
N GLY A 295 3.98 -12.26 31.83
CA GLY A 295 4.67 -13.06 32.85
C GLY A 295 5.90 -13.84 32.38
N THR A 296 6.38 -13.65 31.14
CA THR A 296 7.66 -14.22 30.70
C THR A 296 8.47 -13.23 29.85
N GLU A 297 9.80 -13.33 29.90
CA GLU A 297 10.70 -12.48 29.10
C GLU A 297 10.94 -13.04 27.68
N TRP A 298 10.24 -14.11 27.30
CA TRP A 298 10.43 -14.82 26.05
C TRP A 298 9.13 -14.89 25.25
N VAL A 299 9.26 -14.82 23.93
CA VAL A 299 8.18 -15.05 22.97
C VAL A 299 8.53 -16.32 22.21
N GLU A 300 7.58 -17.25 22.14
CA GLU A 300 7.70 -18.46 21.33
C GLU A 300 7.03 -18.22 19.98
N ILE A 301 7.83 -18.30 18.92
CA ILE A 301 7.42 -18.00 17.55
C ILE A 301 7.75 -19.24 16.71
N GLY A 302 6.74 -20.06 16.44
CA GLY A 302 6.94 -21.37 15.84
C GLY A 302 7.86 -22.23 16.73
N ASP A 303 8.98 -22.68 16.17
CA ASP A 303 10.00 -23.47 16.89
C ASP A 303 11.11 -22.60 17.54
N GLN A 304 11.05 -21.28 17.42
CA GLN A 304 12.08 -20.36 17.89
C GLN A 304 11.66 -19.62 19.17
N ARG A 305 12.59 -19.52 20.13
CA ARG A 305 12.43 -18.67 21.32
C ARG A 305 13.23 -17.39 21.14
N LYS A 306 12.55 -16.25 21.23
CA LYS A 306 13.17 -14.92 21.13
C LYS A 306 12.88 -14.11 22.40
N HIS A 307 13.84 -13.29 22.82
CA HIS A 307 13.66 -12.41 23.97
C HIS A 307 12.71 -11.26 23.62
N VAL A 308 11.82 -10.87 24.54
CA VAL A 308 10.76 -9.88 24.28
C VAL A 308 11.34 -8.54 23.80
N MET A 309 12.47 -8.09 24.34
CA MET A 309 13.09 -6.83 23.91
C MET A 309 13.57 -6.89 22.46
N SER A 310 14.16 -8.00 22.03
CA SER A 310 14.60 -8.19 20.64
C SER A 310 13.41 -8.35 19.71
N TYR A 311 12.31 -8.96 20.17
CA TYR A 311 11.07 -9.05 19.41
C TYR A 311 10.41 -7.66 19.23
N LEU A 312 10.36 -6.85 20.29
CA LEU A 312 9.88 -5.47 20.21
C LEU A 312 10.73 -4.61 19.27
N GLU A 313 12.04 -4.83 19.26
CA GLU A 313 12.96 -4.17 18.34
C GLU A 313 12.63 -4.46 16.88
N ASP A 314 12.23 -5.69 16.58
CA ASP A 314 11.76 -6.05 15.24
C ASP A 314 10.51 -5.28 14.79
N PHE A 315 9.62 -4.97 15.74
CA PHE A 315 8.46 -4.11 15.53
C PHE A 315 8.80 -2.63 15.72
N LEU A 316 10.04 -2.23 15.46
CA LEU A 316 10.50 -0.83 15.48
C LEU A 316 10.27 -0.13 16.84
N PHE A 317 10.24 -0.87 17.95
CA PHE A 317 10.23 -0.31 19.29
C PHE A 317 11.65 -0.31 19.88
N PRO A 318 12.23 0.85 20.21
CA PRO A 318 13.52 0.90 20.88
C PRO A 318 13.50 0.13 22.21
N PRO A 319 14.57 -0.60 22.57
CA PRO A 319 14.62 -1.39 23.81
C PRO A 319 14.30 -0.59 25.08
N ALA A 320 14.68 0.70 25.10
CA ALA A 320 14.40 1.60 26.22
C ALA A 320 12.89 1.86 26.44
N ARG A 321 12.06 1.69 25.41
CA ARG A 321 10.60 1.86 25.49
C ARG A 321 9.85 0.60 25.89
N ALA A 322 10.48 -0.57 25.93
CA ALA A 322 9.81 -1.84 26.29
C ALA A 322 9.05 -1.78 27.63
N ASN A 323 9.55 -0.99 28.58
CA ASN A 323 8.97 -0.83 29.92
C ASN A 323 8.01 0.38 30.03
N SER A 324 7.75 1.09 28.93
CA SER A 324 6.81 2.21 28.93
C SER A 324 5.36 1.70 28.91
N PRO A 325 4.41 2.41 29.54
CA PRO A 325 3.01 2.00 29.55
C PRO A 325 2.35 2.26 28.18
N VAL A 326 1.41 1.41 27.79
CA VAL A 326 0.71 1.50 26.48
C VAL A 326 0.03 2.86 26.26
N ARG A 327 -0.50 3.50 27.32
CA ARG A 327 -1.11 4.85 27.23
C ARG A 327 -0.18 5.95 26.70
N SER A 328 1.14 5.73 26.71
CA SER A 328 2.11 6.71 26.22
C SER A 328 2.36 6.65 24.70
N LEU A 329 1.80 5.63 24.04
CA LEU A 329 1.96 5.41 22.62
C LEU A 329 1.06 6.30 21.77
N SER A 330 1.53 6.69 20.59
CA SER A 330 0.68 7.28 19.54
C SER A 330 -0.30 6.25 18.97
N GLY A 331 -1.28 6.70 18.17
CA GLY A 331 -2.23 5.81 17.51
C GLY A 331 -1.56 4.75 16.63
N GLY A 332 -0.61 5.15 15.78
CA GLY A 332 0.14 4.23 14.92
C GLY A 332 1.05 3.29 15.72
N GLU A 333 1.66 3.77 16.80
CA GLU A 333 2.44 2.91 17.70
C GLU A 333 1.57 1.88 18.43
N ARG A 334 0.34 2.24 18.86
CA ARG A 334 -0.61 1.29 19.43
C ARG A 334 -0.99 0.21 18.42
N ALA A 335 -1.20 0.59 17.16
CA ALA A 335 -1.52 -0.36 16.10
C ALA A 335 -0.34 -1.29 15.80
N ARG A 336 0.90 -0.77 15.78
CA ARG A 336 2.13 -1.57 15.66
C ARG A 336 2.30 -2.55 16.83
N LEU A 337 1.98 -2.15 18.06
CA LEU A 337 1.99 -3.05 19.21
C LEU A 337 0.91 -4.14 19.08
N ALA A 338 -0.27 -3.80 18.57
CA ALA A 338 -1.32 -4.78 18.30
C ALA A 338 -0.88 -5.82 17.26
N LEU A 339 -0.17 -5.40 16.20
CA LEU A 339 0.47 -6.32 15.25
C LEU A 339 1.49 -7.22 15.94
N ALA A 340 2.37 -6.67 16.76
CA ALA A 340 3.36 -7.44 17.52
C ALA A 340 2.71 -8.50 18.40
N ARG A 341 1.63 -8.14 19.10
CA ARG A 341 0.86 -9.08 19.94
C ARG A 341 0.15 -10.16 19.10
N MET A 342 -0.39 -9.80 17.94
CA MET A 342 -1.08 -10.73 17.05
C MET A 342 -0.13 -11.82 16.53
N PHE A 343 1.05 -11.44 16.04
CA PHE A 343 2.03 -12.40 15.49
C PHE A 343 2.76 -13.22 16.55
N ALA A 344 2.76 -12.74 17.81
CA ALA A 344 3.25 -13.51 18.96
C ALA A 344 2.30 -14.64 19.37
N GLN A 345 1.02 -14.58 18.97
CA GLN A 345 0.04 -15.63 19.26
C GLN A 345 0.01 -16.68 18.14
N PRO A 346 -0.09 -17.98 18.47
CA PRO A 346 -0.12 -19.06 17.48
C PRO A 346 -1.47 -19.07 16.74
N THR A 347 -1.56 -18.28 15.67
CA THR A 347 -2.72 -18.18 14.79
C THR A 347 -2.41 -18.85 13.45
N ASN A 348 -3.40 -19.51 12.85
CA ASN A 348 -3.28 -20.11 11.51
C ASN A 348 -4.20 -19.47 10.47
N ILE A 349 -5.14 -18.63 10.90
CA ILE A 349 -5.91 -17.73 10.04
C ILE A 349 -5.79 -16.32 10.61
N LEU A 350 -5.34 -15.38 9.80
CA LEU A 350 -5.34 -13.96 10.11
C LEU A 350 -6.49 -13.26 9.40
N VAL A 351 -7.26 -12.48 10.14
CA VAL A 351 -8.35 -11.67 9.63
C VAL A 351 -8.05 -10.21 9.89
N LEU A 352 -7.92 -9.47 8.80
CA LEU A 352 -7.52 -8.08 8.78
C LEU A 352 -8.63 -7.29 8.09
N ASP A 353 -9.48 -6.63 8.88
CA ASP A 353 -10.55 -5.77 8.37
C ASP A 353 -10.09 -4.31 8.41
N GLU A 354 -9.85 -3.73 7.23
CA GLU A 354 -9.25 -2.42 6.99
C GLU A 354 -7.99 -2.16 7.85
N PRO A 355 -6.96 -3.03 7.76
CA PRO A 355 -5.78 -2.94 8.61
C PRO A 355 -4.96 -1.68 8.34
N THR A 356 -5.13 -1.07 7.17
CA THR A 356 -4.38 0.12 6.76
C THR A 356 -4.84 1.39 7.47
N ASN A 357 -6.01 1.35 8.12
CA ASN A 357 -6.53 2.49 8.86
C ASN A 357 -5.61 2.80 10.06
N ASP A 358 -5.21 4.07 10.16
CA ASP A 358 -4.38 4.62 11.24
C ASP A 358 -2.97 4.01 11.36
N LEU A 359 -2.50 3.30 10.32
CA LEU A 359 -1.11 2.86 10.21
C LEU A 359 -0.28 3.89 9.46
N ASP A 360 0.87 4.24 10.00
CA ASP A 360 1.87 5.01 9.26
C ASP A 360 2.49 4.17 8.13
N ILE A 361 3.10 4.84 7.16
CA ILE A 361 3.69 4.18 5.98
C ILE A 361 4.73 3.13 6.40
N GLU A 362 5.55 3.41 7.41
CA GLU A 362 6.55 2.46 7.92
C GLU A 362 5.92 1.21 8.53
N THR A 363 4.82 1.33 9.28
CA THR A 363 4.11 0.17 9.83
C THR A 363 3.34 -0.59 8.76
N LEU A 364 2.84 0.10 7.73
CA LEU A 364 2.23 -0.56 6.56
C LEU A 364 3.23 -1.42 5.81
N GLU A 365 4.43 -0.92 5.54
CA GLU A 365 5.52 -1.67 4.90
C GLU A 365 5.90 -2.89 5.75
N LEU A 366 6.05 -2.72 7.07
CA LEU A 366 6.30 -3.82 7.99
C LEU A 366 5.18 -4.89 7.94
N LEU A 367 3.92 -4.46 7.88
CA LEU A 367 2.78 -5.37 7.79
C LEU A 367 2.77 -6.14 6.46
N GLU A 368 3.12 -5.49 5.36
CA GLU A 368 3.28 -6.14 4.05
C GLU A 368 4.33 -7.25 4.11
N ASP A 369 5.53 -6.95 4.61
CA ASP A 369 6.62 -7.92 4.75
C ASP A 369 6.17 -9.11 5.62
N LEU A 370 5.50 -8.83 6.73
CA LEU A 370 4.98 -9.86 7.63
C LEU A 370 3.94 -10.76 6.94
N LEU A 371 2.98 -10.17 6.24
CA LEU A 371 1.94 -10.95 5.56
C LEU A 371 2.48 -11.71 4.34
N GLN A 372 3.56 -11.24 3.72
CA GLN A 372 4.24 -11.97 2.65
C GLN A 372 4.91 -13.24 3.16
N GLU A 373 5.60 -13.19 4.30
CA GLU A 373 6.30 -14.34 4.87
C GLU A 373 5.37 -15.32 5.62
N TYR A 374 4.18 -14.87 6.05
CA TYR A 374 3.22 -15.69 6.79
C TYR A 374 2.70 -16.89 5.97
N GLN A 375 2.84 -18.09 6.54
CA GLN A 375 2.47 -19.37 5.90
C GLN A 375 1.03 -19.82 6.20
N GLY A 376 0.33 -19.12 7.11
CA GLY A 376 -1.08 -19.37 7.37
C GLY A 376 -1.99 -18.72 6.31
N THR A 377 -3.30 -18.84 6.51
CA THR A 377 -4.28 -18.22 5.62
C THR A 377 -4.53 -16.77 6.05
N VAL A 378 -4.59 -15.85 5.09
CA VAL A 378 -4.88 -14.43 5.33
C VAL A 378 -6.21 -14.07 4.67
N LEU A 379 -7.13 -13.51 5.44
CA LEU A 379 -8.37 -12.91 4.96
C LEU A 379 -8.28 -11.40 5.15
N LEU A 380 -8.22 -10.67 4.04
CA LEU A 380 -7.91 -9.26 3.99
C LEU A 380 -9.08 -8.46 3.44
N VAL A 381 -9.57 -7.47 4.18
CA VAL A 381 -10.45 -6.43 3.66
C VAL A 381 -9.63 -5.15 3.67
N SER A 382 -9.40 -4.56 2.51
CA SER A 382 -8.67 -3.30 2.42
C SER A 382 -9.14 -2.53 1.19
N HIS A 383 -9.07 -1.21 1.29
CA HIS A 383 -9.24 -0.29 0.18
C HIS A 383 -7.93 0.23 -0.40
N ASP A 384 -6.78 -0.24 0.11
CA ASP A 384 -5.46 0.07 -0.44
C ASP A 384 -5.12 -0.92 -1.58
N ARG A 385 -5.02 -0.40 -2.81
CA ARG A 385 -4.82 -1.20 -4.03
C ARG A 385 -3.44 -1.85 -4.05
N ARG A 386 -2.39 -1.07 -3.79
CA ARG A 386 -1.01 -1.55 -3.72
C ARG A 386 -0.82 -2.61 -2.65
N PHE A 387 -1.41 -2.41 -1.47
CA PHE A 387 -1.38 -3.39 -0.39
C PHE A 387 -2.05 -4.72 -0.77
N LEU A 388 -3.20 -4.68 -1.44
CA LEU A 388 -3.84 -5.89 -1.98
C LEU A 388 -2.96 -6.58 -3.01
N ASN A 389 -2.44 -5.83 -4.00
CA ASN A 389 -1.59 -6.38 -5.07
C ASN A 389 -0.33 -7.06 -4.53
N ASN A 390 0.25 -6.54 -3.45
CA ASN A 390 1.48 -7.07 -2.87
C ASN A 390 1.28 -8.34 -2.03
N ILE A 391 0.08 -8.60 -1.52
CA ILE A 391 -0.16 -9.65 -0.51
C ILE A 391 -1.07 -10.75 -1.04
N VAL A 392 -2.13 -10.38 -1.75
CA VAL A 392 -3.25 -11.26 -2.05
C VAL A 392 -2.94 -12.11 -3.28
N THR A 393 -3.23 -13.41 -3.19
CA THR A 393 -3.14 -14.36 -4.31
C THR A 393 -4.46 -14.48 -5.06
N GLN A 394 -5.56 -14.13 -4.41
CA GLN A 394 -6.91 -14.29 -4.92
C GLN A 394 -7.87 -13.24 -4.36
N VAL A 395 -8.71 -12.67 -5.22
CA VAL A 395 -9.69 -11.66 -4.83
C VAL A 395 -11.12 -12.24 -4.90
N ILE A 396 -11.87 -12.04 -3.83
CA ILE A 396 -13.32 -12.26 -3.78
C ILE A 396 -14.00 -10.88 -3.84
N ALA A 397 -14.67 -10.60 -4.95
CA ALA A 397 -15.24 -9.29 -5.24
C ALA A 397 -16.77 -9.31 -5.18
N ALA A 398 -17.37 -8.33 -4.50
CA ALA A 398 -18.79 -8.08 -4.58
C ALA A 398 -19.13 -7.32 -5.87
N GLU A 399 -19.90 -7.95 -6.75
CA GLU A 399 -20.32 -7.38 -8.05
C GLU A 399 -21.65 -6.61 -7.97
N GLY A 400 -22.25 -6.55 -6.78
CA GLY A 400 -23.56 -5.94 -6.55
C GLY A 400 -24.70 -6.94 -6.58
N ASN A 401 -25.86 -6.53 -6.05
CA ASN A 401 -27.09 -7.35 -5.98
C ASN A 401 -26.88 -8.76 -5.37
N GLY A 402 -25.96 -8.86 -4.41
CA GLY A 402 -25.62 -10.10 -3.71
C GLY A 402 -24.74 -11.07 -4.52
N LYS A 403 -24.27 -10.70 -5.71
CA LYS A 403 -23.35 -11.52 -6.50
C LYS A 403 -21.92 -11.32 -6.03
N TRP A 404 -21.20 -12.44 -5.93
CA TRP A 404 -19.80 -12.49 -5.54
C TRP A 404 -19.03 -13.30 -6.59
N GLY A 405 -17.94 -12.73 -7.07
CA GLY A 405 -17.04 -13.36 -8.03
C GLY A 405 -15.68 -13.64 -7.39
N GLU A 406 -15.04 -14.70 -7.85
CA GLU A 406 -13.73 -15.13 -7.36
C GLU A 406 -12.71 -15.06 -8.51
N TYR A 407 -11.60 -14.38 -8.26
CA TYR A 407 -10.64 -13.98 -9.28
C TYR A 407 -9.21 -14.30 -8.82
N VAL A 408 -8.39 -14.84 -9.71
CA VAL A 408 -6.98 -15.14 -9.42
C VAL A 408 -6.15 -13.87 -9.65
N GLY A 409 -5.28 -13.55 -8.69
CA GLY A 409 -4.46 -12.34 -8.68
C GLY A 409 -4.91 -11.31 -7.63
N GLY A 410 -4.35 -10.11 -7.73
CA GLY A 410 -4.66 -8.97 -6.87
C GLY A 410 -5.79 -8.10 -7.43
N TYR A 411 -5.80 -6.84 -7.01
CA TYR A 411 -6.77 -5.83 -7.44
C TYR A 411 -6.65 -5.51 -8.94
N ASP A 412 -5.44 -5.42 -9.47
CA ASP A 412 -5.22 -5.08 -10.88
C ASP A 412 -5.71 -6.18 -11.82
N GLU A 413 -5.45 -7.45 -11.47
CA GLU A 413 -5.97 -8.60 -12.21
C GLU A 413 -7.50 -8.66 -12.16
N TRP A 414 -8.09 -8.40 -10.99
CA TRP A 414 -9.55 -8.27 -10.88
C TRP A 414 -10.07 -7.15 -11.78
N LEU A 415 -9.40 -6.00 -11.84
CA LEU A 415 -9.83 -4.87 -12.66
C LEU A 415 -9.88 -5.20 -14.17
N LEU A 416 -8.97 -6.06 -14.62
CA LEU A 416 -8.91 -6.56 -16.00
C LEU A 416 -9.95 -7.65 -16.29
N GLN A 417 -10.21 -8.53 -15.32
CA GLN A 417 -11.11 -9.66 -15.45
C GLN A 417 -12.57 -9.32 -15.16
N ARG A 418 -12.83 -8.24 -14.42
CA ARG A 418 -14.17 -7.90 -13.98
C ARG A 418 -15.11 -7.79 -15.19
N PRO A 419 -16.29 -8.41 -15.15
CA PRO A 419 -17.29 -8.16 -16.16
C PRO A 419 -17.55 -6.66 -16.13
N THR A 420 -17.30 -5.99 -17.26
CA THR A 420 -17.60 -4.57 -17.38
C THR A 420 -19.11 -4.48 -17.21
N SER A 421 -19.56 -4.11 -16.01
CA SER A 421 -20.94 -3.75 -15.78
C SER A 421 -21.17 -2.56 -16.70
N ALA A 422 -21.83 -2.81 -17.83
CA ALA A 422 -22.43 -1.76 -18.62
C ALA A 422 -23.23 -0.94 -17.62
N ALA A 423 -22.80 0.32 -17.43
CA ALA A 423 -23.44 1.28 -16.56
C ALA A 423 -24.95 1.05 -16.56
N GLU A 424 -25.51 0.68 -15.40
CA GLU A 424 -26.96 0.69 -15.21
C GLU A 424 -27.44 2.09 -15.63
N PRO A 425 -28.24 2.22 -16.70
CA PRO A 425 -28.83 3.50 -17.03
C PRO A 425 -29.79 3.82 -15.91
N ALA A 426 -29.50 4.91 -15.19
CA ALA A 426 -30.44 5.54 -14.30
C ALA A 426 -31.84 5.59 -14.95
N ALA A 427 -32.84 5.19 -14.17
CA ALA A 427 -34.23 5.12 -14.58
C ALA A 427 -34.68 6.43 -15.27
N ALA A 428 -34.87 6.37 -16.59
CA ALA A 428 -35.61 7.35 -17.35
C ALA A 428 -36.93 6.71 -17.81
N THR A 429 -38.00 7.14 -17.16
CA THR A 429 -39.39 6.82 -17.44
C THR A 429 -39.77 7.17 -18.88
N THR A 430 -40.30 6.17 -19.58
CA THR A 430 -41.33 6.23 -20.66
C THR A 430 -41.22 7.29 -21.77
N ALA A 431 -40.92 6.82 -22.99
CA ALA A 431 -41.70 7.13 -24.18
C ALA A 431 -41.45 6.09 -25.29
N ALA A 432 -42.53 5.53 -25.83
CA ALA A 432 -42.51 4.46 -26.82
C ALA A 432 -42.30 4.97 -28.26
N ALA A 433 -41.63 4.12 -29.03
CA ALA A 433 -41.74 3.88 -30.47
C ALA A 433 -41.32 4.98 -31.47
N THR A 434 -40.28 4.68 -32.26
CA THR A 434 -40.46 4.22 -33.65
C THR A 434 -39.16 3.72 -34.27
N THR A 435 -39.32 2.70 -35.09
CA THR A 435 -38.36 1.95 -35.90
C THR A 435 -37.58 2.82 -36.91
N SER A 436 -36.28 2.55 -37.07
CA SER A 436 -35.69 2.39 -38.41
C SER A 436 -34.30 1.73 -38.34
N ASP A 437 -34.14 0.70 -39.16
CA ASP A 437 -32.87 0.08 -39.52
C ASP A 437 -31.89 1.11 -40.10
N LYS A 438 -30.65 1.08 -39.60
CA LYS A 438 -29.45 1.32 -40.42
C LYS A 438 -28.20 0.78 -39.74
N GLU A 439 -27.91 -0.44 -40.14
CA GLU A 439 -26.61 -1.07 -40.27
C GLU A 439 -25.44 -0.09 -40.46
N LYS A 440 -24.49 -0.08 -39.51
CA LYS A 440 -23.08 0.30 -39.73
C LYS A 440 -22.15 -0.25 -38.64
N ALA A 441 -21.49 -1.35 -39.01
CA ALA A 441 -20.14 -1.80 -38.70
C ALA A 441 -19.52 -1.47 -37.31
N ALA A 442 -19.44 -2.49 -36.47
CA ALA A 442 -18.46 -2.59 -35.39
C ALA A 442 -17.06 -2.92 -35.94
N PRO A 443 -15.96 -2.36 -35.39
CA PRO A 443 -14.63 -2.86 -35.66
C PRO A 443 -14.43 -4.16 -34.86
N LYS A 444 -14.26 -5.27 -35.58
CA LYS A 444 -13.86 -6.55 -35.00
C LYS A 444 -12.38 -6.48 -34.61
N ALA A 445 -12.10 -6.49 -33.31
CA ALA A 445 -10.82 -6.90 -32.77
C ALA A 445 -10.64 -8.43 -32.90
N ASN A 446 -9.38 -8.84 -32.95
CA ASN A 446 -8.84 -10.20 -32.90
C ASN A 446 -9.00 -11.09 -34.14
N ARG A 447 -8.01 -10.96 -35.04
CA ARG A 447 -7.48 -12.10 -35.80
C ARG A 447 -6.28 -12.66 -35.03
N ASN A 448 -6.33 -13.96 -34.70
CA ASN A 448 -5.24 -14.77 -34.17
C ASN A 448 -3.90 -14.42 -34.85
N GLN A 449 -2.98 -13.80 -34.10
CA GLN A 449 -1.63 -13.50 -34.56
C GLN A 449 -0.76 -14.75 -34.41
N LYS A 450 -0.81 -15.65 -35.39
CA LYS A 450 0.25 -16.66 -35.53
C LYS A 450 1.51 -15.98 -36.07
N LEU A 451 2.68 -16.22 -35.46
CA LEU A 451 3.95 -15.69 -35.97
C LEU A 451 4.12 -15.98 -37.46
N ALA A 452 4.48 -14.95 -38.21
CA ALA A 452 4.89 -15.12 -39.59
C ALA A 452 6.25 -15.86 -39.68
N PRO A 453 6.54 -16.57 -40.78
CA PRO A 453 7.79 -17.33 -40.93
C PRO A 453 9.07 -16.48 -40.85
N TRP A 454 8.99 -15.18 -41.12
CA TRP A 454 10.12 -14.25 -40.98
C TRP A 454 10.30 -13.79 -39.52
N GLU A 455 9.21 -13.65 -38.75
CA GLU A 455 9.25 -13.31 -37.31
C GLU A 455 9.84 -14.46 -36.48
N ARG A 456 9.58 -15.72 -36.86
CA ARG A 456 10.24 -16.88 -36.21
C ARG A 456 11.74 -16.89 -36.42
N LYS A 457 12.19 -16.63 -37.65
CA LYS A 457 13.63 -16.50 -37.95
C LYS A 457 14.27 -15.32 -37.23
N GLU A 458 13.50 -14.24 -37.01
CA GLU A 458 13.95 -13.09 -36.23
C GLU A 458 14.11 -13.47 -34.75
N LEU A 459 13.10 -14.13 -34.15
CA LEU A 459 13.15 -14.62 -32.77
C LEU A 459 14.33 -15.55 -32.53
N ASP A 460 14.60 -16.50 -33.44
CA ASP A 460 15.73 -17.43 -33.33
C ASP A 460 17.10 -16.72 -33.40
N ALA A 461 17.18 -15.55 -34.05
CA ALA A 461 18.42 -14.80 -34.25
C ALA A 461 18.66 -13.70 -33.20
N LEU A 462 17.65 -13.29 -32.42
CA LEU A 462 17.76 -12.24 -31.40
C LEU A 462 18.71 -12.61 -30.25
N PRO A 463 18.70 -13.83 -29.69
CA PRO A 463 19.62 -14.20 -28.61
C PRO A 463 21.10 -14.06 -28.98
N GLU A 464 21.47 -14.42 -30.22
CA GLU A 464 22.85 -14.32 -30.69
C GLU A 464 23.28 -12.85 -30.87
N LYS A 465 22.37 -11.98 -31.33
CA LYS A 465 22.61 -10.54 -31.44
C LYS A 465 22.76 -9.87 -30.08
N ILE A 466 21.92 -10.23 -29.11
CA ILE A 466 21.98 -9.72 -27.73
C ILE A 466 23.32 -10.11 -27.11
N ALA A 467 23.72 -11.39 -27.21
CA ALA A 467 25.01 -11.86 -26.69
C ALA A 467 26.23 -11.13 -27.30
N GLN A 468 26.18 -10.79 -28.61
CA GLN A 468 27.25 -10.01 -29.26
C GLN A 468 27.33 -8.57 -28.73
N LEU A 469 26.18 -7.92 -28.49
CA LEU A 469 26.13 -6.56 -27.97
C LEU A 469 26.52 -6.51 -26.48
N GLU A 470 26.13 -7.49 -25.68
CA GLU A 470 26.55 -7.64 -24.28
C GLU A 470 28.07 -7.83 -24.17
N SER A 471 28.67 -8.67 -25.04
CA SER A 471 30.13 -8.83 -25.11
C SER A 471 30.83 -7.50 -25.42
N ARG A 472 30.26 -6.71 -26.33
CA ARG A 472 30.81 -5.40 -26.71
C ARG A 472 30.63 -4.35 -25.61
N GLN A 473 29.52 -4.39 -24.87
CA GLN A 473 29.28 -3.57 -23.69
C GLN A 473 30.32 -3.87 -22.62
N ALA A 474 30.59 -5.16 -22.35
CA ALA A 474 31.61 -5.59 -21.40
C ALA A 474 33.03 -5.13 -21.80
N GLU A 475 33.38 -5.18 -23.09
CA GLU A 475 34.66 -4.67 -23.60
C GLU A 475 34.82 -3.15 -23.42
N LEU A 476 33.76 -2.37 -23.67
CA LEU A 476 33.79 -0.92 -23.52
C LEU A 476 33.78 -0.49 -22.04
N ALA A 477 33.04 -1.22 -21.19
CA ALA A 477 33.07 -1.03 -19.74
C ALA A 477 34.46 -1.34 -19.16
N ALA A 478 35.13 -2.39 -19.66
CA ALA A 478 36.51 -2.70 -19.29
C ALA A 478 37.48 -1.57 -19.70
N LYS A 479 37.28 -0.95 -20.86
CA LYS A 479 38.09 0.20 -21.30
C LYS A 479 37.91 1.43 -20.40
N LEU A 480 36.70 1.70 -19.90
CA LEU A 480 36.48 2.77 -18.92
C LEU A 480 37.12 2.48 -17.55
N SER A 481 37.37 1.22 -17.22
CA SER A 481 38.06 0.85 -15.98
C SER A 481 39.58 1.01 -16.07
N ASP A 482 40.14 1.29 -17.26
CA ASP A 482 41.57 1.46 -17.48
C ASP A 482 42.03 2.89 -17.10
N PRO A 483 42.90 3.06 -16.08
CA PRO A 483 43.42 4.36 -15.67
C PRO A 483 44.21 5.09 -16.77
N ASP A 484 44.71 4.38 -17.78
CA ASP A 484 45.46 4.97 -18.89
C ASP A 484 44.57 5.76 -19.86
N LEU A 485 43.26 5.46 -19.90
CA LEU A 485 42.28 6.16 -20.76
C LEU A 485 42.07 7.63 -20.38
N TYR A 486 42.36 7.99 -19.13
CA TYR A 486 42.15 9.32 -18.57
C TYR A 486 43.39 10.23 -18.65
N LYS A 487 44.50 9.74 -19.22
CA LYS A 487 45.79 10.47 -19.26
C LYS A 487 45.85 11.57 -20.33
N ASP A 488 45.17 11.39 -21.45
CA ASP A 488 45.25 12.29 -22.62
C ASP A 488 44.07 13.27 -22.75
N GLY A 489 43.24 13.40 -21.70
CA GLY A 489 42.09 14.30 -21.63
C GLY A 489 40.74 13.57 -21.61
N ASN A 490 39.68 14.29 -21.21
CA ASN A 490 38.35 13.70 -20.94
C ASN A 490 37.59 13.28 -22.23
N ASP A 491 38.06 13.68 -23.40
CA ASP A 491 37.38 13.46 -24.68
C ASP A 491 37.34 11.96 -25.08
N ALA A 492 38.41 11.21 -24.82
CA ALA A 492 38.46 9.78 -25.13
C ALA A 492 37.49 8.97 -24.25
N ALA A 493 37.44 9.28 -22.95
CA ALA A 493 36.51 8.67 -22.01
C ALA A 493 35.05 9.02 -22.35
N GLN A 494 34.78 10.28 -22.71
CA GLN A 494 33.44 10.71 -23.11
C GLN A 494 32.97 10.00 -24.40
N THR A 495 33.87 9.74 -25.35
CA THR A 495 33.53 9.03 -26.59
C THR A 495 33.15 7.57 -26.31
N VAL A 496 33.85 6.92 -25.38
CA VAL A 496 33.53 5.55 -24.93
C VAL A 496 32.22 5.52 -24.13
N GLN A 497 31.99 6.51 -23.27
CA GLN A 497 30.75 6.68 -22.51
C GLN A 497 29.53 6.82 -23.45
N ASN A 498 29.60 7.72 -24.45
CA ASN A 498 28.53 7.91 -25.42
C ASN A 498 28.27 6.64 -26.24
N SER A 499 29.33 5.87 -26.55
CA SER A 499 29.21 4.59 -27.27
C SER A 499 28.51 3.52 -26.43
N LEU A 500 28.71 3.51 -25.11
CA LEU A 500 27.99 2.64 -24.18
C LEU A 500 26.51 3.02 -24.10
N GLU A 501 26.19 4.31 -23.96
CA GLU A 501 24.80 4.78 -23.92
C GLU A 501 24.03 4.40 -25.20
N THR A 502 24.68 4.49 -26.37
CA THR A 502 24.06 4.03 -27.63
C THR A 502 23.83 2.52 -27.66
N LEU A 503 24.76 1.73 -27.13
CA LEU A 503 24.63 0.26 -27.08
C LEU A 503 23.56 -0.19 -26.08
N GLU A 504 23.41 0.52 -24.96
CA GLU A 504 22.35 0.27 -23.98
C GLU A 504 20.96 0.53 -24.57
N ALA A 505 20.81 1.62 -25.33
CA ALA A 505 19.57 1.91 -26.04
C ALA A 505 19.24 0.86 -27.12
N GLU A 506 20.25 0.37 -27.85
CA GLU A 506 20.09 -0.71 -28.83
C GLU A 506 19.72 -2.05 -28.17
N LEU A 507 20.33 -2.40 -27.03
CA LEU A 507 20.00 -3.60 -26.26
C LEU A 507 18.56 -3.55 -25.74
N LEU A 508 18.12 -2.41 -25.20
CA LEU A 508 16.75 -2.23 -24.72
C LEU A 508 15.73 -2.50 -25.84
N GLN A 509 15.96 -1.94 -27.03
CA GLN A 509 15.08 -2.15 -28.19
C GLN A 509 15.02 -3.63 -28.64
N LEU A 510 16.15 -4.35 -28.55
CA LEU A 510 16.18 -5.77 -28.89
C LEU A 510 15.47 -6.64 -27.85
N PHE A 511 15.53 -6.29 -26.57
CA PHE A 511 14.78 -6.97 -25.51
C PHE A 511 13.27 -6.76 -25.66
N GLU A 512 12.82 -5.52 -25.87
CA GLU A 512 11.39 -5.22 -26.14
C GLU A 512 10.89 -5.98 -27.39
N ARG A 513 11.73 -6.07 -28.43
CA ARG A 513 11.41 -6.81 -29.65
C ARG A 513 11.34 -8.32 -29.42
N TRP A 514 12.24 -8.86 -28.59
CA TRP A 514 12.27 -10.29 -28.25
C TRP A 514 11.04 -10.68 -27.42
N GLU A 515 10.72 -9.90 -26.39
CA GLU A 515 9.54 -10.08 -25.53
C GLU A 515 8.24 -10.04 -26.35
N ALA A 516 8.08 -9.03 -27.23
CA ALA A 516 6.90 -8.93 -28.09
C ALA A 516 6.75 -10.09 -29.09
N LEU A 517 7.85 -10.70 -29.54
CA LEU A 517 7.81 -11.88 -30.41
C LEU A 517 7.56 -13.17 -29.63
N GLU A 518 8.05 -13.27 -28.39
CA GLU A 518 7.82 -14.40 -27.49
C GLU A 518 6.37 -14.45 -27.00
N GLU A 519 5.79 -13.32 -26.63
CA GLU A 519 4.38 -13.20 -26.25
C GLU A 519 3.43 -13.62 -27.38
N LYS A 520 3.75 -13.23 -28.62
CA LYS A 520 3.07 -13.72 -29.84
C LYS A 520 3.26 -15.22 -30.08
N ALA A 521 4.38 -15.81 -29.65
CA ALA A 521 4.66 -17.23 -29.82
C ALA A 521 3.87 -18.08 -28.84
N GLN A 522 3.72 -17.60 -27.60
CA GLN A 522 2.95 -18.26 -26.55
C GLN A 522 1.44 -18.17 -26.79
N THR A 523 0.94 -17.04 -27.28
CA THR A 523 -0.49 -16.85 -27.61
C THR A 523 -0.93 -17.55 -28.90
N GLY A 524 0.02 -18.04 -29.71
CA GLY A 524 -0.23 -18.71 -30.99
C GLY A 524 -0.17 -20.24 -30.98
N GLN A 525 0.22 -20.85 -29.85
CA GLN A 525 0.10 -22.30 -29.57
C GLN A 525 -1.29 -22.59 -29.00
#